data_AF-A0A0N9I3E8-F1
#
_entry.id   AF-A0A0N9I3E8-F1
#
_cell.length_a   1.000
_cell.length_b   1.000
_cell.length_c   1.000
_cell.angle_alpha   90.00
_cell.angle_beta   90.00
_cell.angle_gamma   90.00
#
_symmetry.space_group_name_H-M   'P 1'
#
loop_
_entity.id
_entity.type
_entity.pdbx_description
1 polymer ?
#
loop_
_entity_poly.entity_id
_entity_poly.type
_entity_poly.pdbx_seq_one_letter_code
_entity_poly.pdbx_strand_id
1 'polypeptide(L)'
;MSVDSVSVSVGGYDSVGLWVSRSEERAYLVIDTKGSHCEIEMGRTHVETMRDQLPQVLAGLDRLAAEDAGCAKARTTQRLASDAAAQALELAATAEAQGAHHVAESLRVAAREAAAKADTVDGAVLAFEAASAEAGDATERLAHLTGETKVKLNRGDGSALAT
;
A
#
# COMPACT_ATOMS: atom_id res chain seq x y z
N MET A 1 -3.54 14.97 -7.63
CA MET A 1 -4.82 14.25 -7.80
C MET A 1 -4.72 13.04 -6.89
N SER A 2 -5.47 13.01 -5.77
CA SER A 2 -5.50 11.83 -4.88
C SER A 2 -6.75 11.05 -5.23
N VAL A 3 -6.54 9.79 -5.55
CA VAL A 3 -7.52 8.91 -6.13
C VAL A 3 -7.42 7.64 -5.32
N ASP A 4 -8.50 7.31 -4.62
CA ASP A 4 -8.53 6.19 -3.69
C ASP A 4 -9.51 5.15 -4.21
N SER A 5 -9.10 3.87 -4.22
CA SER A 5 -9.92 2.78 -4.75
C SER A 5 -10.00 1.57 -3.83
N VAL A 6 -11.20 1.02 -3.67
CA VAL A 6 -11.44 -0.30 -3.05
C VAL A 6 -11.82 -1.26 -4.14
N SER A 7 -11.10 -2.37 -4.32
CA SER A 7 -11.56 -3.45 -5.19
C SER A 7 -11.72 -4.76 -4.44
N VAL A 8 -12.74 -5.52 -4.83
CA VAL A 8 -13.02 -6.87 -4.33
C VAL A 8 -12.89 -7.82 -5.51
N SER A 9 -11.98 -8.80 -5.39
CA SER A 9 -11.83 -9.86 -6.37
C SER A 9 -13.00 -10.85 -6.30
N VAL A 10 -13.69 -11.04 -7.41
CA VAL A 10 -14.81 -11.97 -7.57
C VAL A 10 -14.34 -13.18 -8.38
N GLY A 11 -13.41 -13.95 -7.81
CA GLY A 11 -12.91 -15.19 -8.41
C GLY A 11 -11.78 -14.98 -9.43
N GLY A 12 -10.53 -15.09 -8.96
CA GLY A 12 -9.30 -15.31 -9.74
C GLY A 12 -8.86 -14.23 -10.75
N TYR A 13 -9.78 -13.66 -11.52
CA TYR A 13 -9.54 -12.75 -12.64
C TYR A 13 -10.58 -11.62 -12.76
N ASP A 14 -11.66 -11.68 -11.98
CA ASP A 14 -12.72 -10.68 -12.01
C ASP A 14 -12.63 -9.81 -10.75
N SER A 15 -12.90 -8.51 -10.86
CA SER A 15 -12.91 -7.58 -9.73
C SER A 15 -13.99 -6.51 -9.88
N VAL A 16 -14.54 -6.08 -8.75
CA VAL A 16 -15.40 -4.90 -8.67
C VAL A 16 -14.70 -3.88 -7.79
N GLY A 17 -14.29 -2.78 -8.41
CA GLY A 17 -13.63 -1.63 -7.80
C GLY A 17 -14.57 -0.45 -7.64
N LEU A 18 -14.41 0.31 -6.56
CA LEU A 18 -14.95 1.66 -6.43
C LEU A 18 -13.77 2.62 -6.43
N TRP A 19 -13.84 3.63 -7.28
CA TRP A 19 -12.85 4.69 -7.43
C TRP A 19 -13.50 6.00 -6.99
N VAL A 20 -12.97 6.65 -5.96
CA VAL A 20 -13.51 7.91 -5.46
C VAL A 20 -12.42 8.95 -5.43
N SER A 21 -12.67 10.09 -6.07
CA SER A 21 -11.82 11.27 -5.95
C SER A 21 -12.38 12.19 -4.85
N ARG A 22 -11.52 12.64 -3.94
CA ARG A 22 -11.91 13.64 -2.92
C ARG A 22 -11.92 15.05 -3.47
N SER A 23 -11.11 15.31 -4.49
CA SER A 23 -11.00 16.61 -5.17
C SER A 23 -12.01 16.81 -6.30
N GLU A 24 -12.70 15.75 -6.72
CA GLU A 24 -13.65 15.81 -7.82
C GLU A 24 -15.05 15.36 -7.38
N GLU A 25 -16.08 15.85 -8.06
CA GLU A 25 -17.49 15.48 -7.80
C GLU A 25 -17.88 14.19 -8.53
N ARG A 26 -16.91 13.27 -8.74
CA ARG A 26 -17.07 12.05 -9.51
C ARG A 26 -16.49 10.86 -8.77
N ALA A 27 -17.17 9.72 -8.91
CA ALA A 27 -16.67 8.40 -8.56
C ALA A 27 -16.99 7.45 -9.70
N TYR A 28 -16.24 6.36 -9.81
CA TYR A 28 -16.49 5.31 -10.79
C TYR A 28 -16.65 3.97 -10.09
N LEU A 29 -17.68 3.22 -10.44
CA LEU A 29 -17.71 1.79 -10.18
C LEU A 29 -17.01 1.10 -11.35
N VAL A 30 -15.85 0.53 -11.08
CA VAL A 30 -15.02 -0.20 -12.03
C VAL A 30 -15.37 -1.68 -11.92
N ILE A 31 -15.67 -2.32 -13.05
CA ILE A 31 -15.90 -3.76 -13.13
C ILE A 31 -14.90 -4.30 -14.15
N ASP A 32 -13.96 -5.11 -13.68
CA ASP A 32 -13.02 -5.82 -14.53
C ASP A 32 -13.40 -7.30 -14.56
N THR A 33 -13.70 -7.85 -15.73
CA THR A 33 -14.00 -9.27 -15.89
C THR A 33 -13.31 -9.84 -17.12
N LYS A 34 -12.45 -10.85 -16.97
CA LYS A 34 -11.80 -11.60 -18.07
C LYS A 34 -11.40 -10.75 -19.29
N GLY A 35 -10.72 -9.63 -19.05
CA GLY A 35 -10.22 -8.73 -20.09
C GLY A 35 -11.21 -7.68 -20.61
N SER A 36 -12.40 -7.58 -20.02
CA SER A 36 -13.36 -6.49 -20.24
C SER A 36 -13.33 -5.54 -19.05
N HIS A 37 -13.15 -4.26 -19.33
CA HIS A 37 -13.11 -3.19 -18.35
C HIS A 37 -14.32 -2.27 -18.55
N CYS A 38 -15.10 -2.06 -17.49
CA CYS A 38 -16.27 -1.19 -17.51
C CYS A 38 -16.20 -0.20 -16.35
N GLU A 39 -16.31 1.09 -16.66
CA GLU A 39 -16.41 2.16 -15.67
C GLU A 39 -17.82 2.76 -15.72
N ILE A 40 -18.52 2.72 -14.59
CA ILE A 40 -19.82 3.35 -14.43
C ILE A 40 -19.60 4.64 -13.63
N GLU A 41 -19.72 5.78 -14.30
CA GLU A 41 -19.65 7.08 -13.64
C GLU A 41 -20.83 7.25 -12.67
N MET A 42 -20.50 7.51 -11.41
CA MET A 42 -21.45 7.83 -10.36
C MET A 42 -21.53 9.35 -10.23
N GLY A 43 -22.75 9.87 -10.47
CA GLY A 43 -23.03 11.29 -10.32
C GLY A 43 -22.89 11.78 -8.87
N ARG A 44 -22.76 13.10 -8.71
CA ARG A 44 -22.53 13.83 -7.45
C ARG A 44 -23.33 13.33 -6.24
N THR A 45 -24.65 13.13 -6.38
CA THR A 45 -25.51 12.70 -5.25
C THR A 45 -25.11 11.33 -4.69
N HIS A 46 -24.62 10.42 -5.53
CA HIS A 46 -24.11 9.12 -5.07
C HIS A 46 -22.78 9.27 -4.35
N VAL A 47 -21.91 10.18 -4.80
CA VAL A 47 -20.64 10.50 -4.14
C VAL A 47 -20.88 11.11 -2.75
N GLU A 48 -21.82 12.06 -2.65
CA GLU A 48 -22.23 12.66 -1.36
C GLU A 48 -22.79 11.60 -0.41
N THR A 49 -23.70 10.74 -0.90
CA THR A 49 -24.26 9.63 -0.11
C THR A 49 -23.19 8.66 0.37
N MET A 50 -22.20 8.32 -0.47
CA MET A 50 -21.09 7.44 -0.07
C MET A 50 -20.18 8.10 0.97
N ARG A 51 -19.91 9.41 0.85
CA ARG A 51 -19.13 10.16 1.84
C ARG A 51 -19.84 10.17 3.21
N ASP A 52 -21.15 10.29 3.21
CA ASP A 52 -21.96 10.30 4.43
C ASP A 52 -22.08 8.89 5.05
N GLN A 53 -22.24 7.85 4.23
CA GLN A 53 -22.48 6.49 4.72
C GLN A 53 -21.19 5.71 5.04
N LEU A 54 -20.07 6.03 4.40
CA LEU A 54 -18.83 5.26 4.51
C LEU A 54 -17.60 6.12 4.89
N PRO A 55 -17.70 7.08 5.84
CA PRO A 55 -16.59 7.99 6.14
C PRO A 55 -15.35 7.27 6.66
N GLN A 56 -15.53 6.18 7.42
CA GLN A 56 -14.42 5.38 7.97
C GLN A 56 -13.70 4.55 6.90
N VAL A 57 -14.44 4.05 5.89
CA VAL A 57 -13.85 3.30 4.78
C VAL A 57 -13.02 4.23 3.91
N LEU A 58 -13.54 5.41 3.59
CA LEU A 58 -12.80 6.42 2.81
C LEU A 58 -11.54 6.89 3.55
N ALA A 59 -11.63 7.15 4.86
CA ALA A 59 -10.47 7.50 5.68
C ALA A 59 -9.43 6.37 5.76
N GLY A 60 -9.88 5.11 5.74
CA GLY A 60 -9.00 3.94 5.65
C GLY A 60 -8.23 3.87 4.33
N LEU A 61 -8.86 4.24 3.22
CA LEU A 61 -8.21 4.27 1.91
C LEU A 61 -7.20 5.40 1.77
N ASP A 62 -7.54 6.61 2.24
CA ASP A 62 -6.58 7.73 2.27
C ASP A 62 -5.30 7.32 3.02
N ARG A 63 -5.47 6.62 4.14
CA ARG A 63 -4.36 6.14 4.95
C ARG A 63 -3.54 5.10 4.19
N LEU A 64 -4.17 4.14 3.53
CA LEU A 64 -3.48 3.12 2.74
C LEU A 64 -2.70 3.75 1.58
N ALA A 65 -3.31 4.68 0.84
CA ALA A 65 -2.64 5.41 -0.23
C ALA A 65 -1.44 6.23 0.26
N ALA A 66 -1.54 6.84 1.45
CA ALA A 66 -0.43 7.54 2.08
C ALA A 66 0.70 6.58 2.51
N GLU A 67 0.36 5.40 3.02
CA GLU A 67 1.31 4.35 3.39
C GLU A 67 2.06 3.81 2.15
N ASP A 68 1.34 3.53 1.05
CA ASP A 68 1.93 3.08 -0.24
C ASP A 68 2.85 4.15 -0.83
N ALA A 69 2.40 5.42 -0.87
CA ALA A 69 3.22 6.54 -1.33
C ALA A 69 4.47 6.72 -0.45
N GLY A 70 4.33 6.53 0.86
CA GLY A 70 5.43 6.52 1.82
C GLY A 70 6.46 5.43 1.51
N CYS A 71 6.01 4.20 1.27
CA CYS A 71 6.87 3.06 0.94
C CYS A 71 7.58 3.27 -0.42
N ALA A 72 6.87 3.74 -1.44
CA ALA A 72 7.46 4.03 -2.75
C ALA A 72 8.56 5.11 -2.65
N LYS A 73 8.32 6.16 -1.85
CA LYS A 73 9.30 7.20 -1.58
C LYS A 73 10.51 6.67 -0.80
N ALA A 74 10.28 5.82 0.20
CA ALA A 74 11.33 5.18 0.99
C ALA A 74 12.25 4.34 0.09
N ARG A 75 11.68 3.45 -0.75
CA ARG A 75 12.43 2.63 -1.74
C ARG A 75 13.22 3.50 -2.73
N THR A 76 12.62 4.59 -3.22
CA THR A 76 13.32 5.53 -4.12
C THR A 76 14.51 6.19 -3.41
N THR A 77 14.32 6.62 -2.17
CA THR A 77 15.37 7.29 -1.38
C THR A 77 16.51 6.32 -1.03
N GLN A 78 16.18 5.09 -0.67
CA GLN A 78 17.15 4.00 -0.48
C GLN A 78 18.01 3.81 -1.73
N ARG A 79 17.40 3.66 -2.92
CA ARG A 79 18.15 3.50 -4.16
C ARG A 79 19.11 4.67 -4.41
N LEU A 80 18.63 5.91 -4.26
CA LEU A 80 19.46 7.10 -4.42
C LEU A 80 20.62 7.15 -3.41
N ALA A 81 20.39 6.73 -2.16
CA ALA A 81 21.43 6.66 -1.14
C ALA A 81 22.48 5.59 -1.47
N SER A 82 22.07 4.41 -1.96
CA SER A 82 22.98 3.36 -2.40
C SER A 82 23.80 3.78 -3.62
N ASP A 83 23.18 4.43 -4.61
CA ASP A 83 23.86 4.96 -5.79
C ASP A 83 24.89 6.03 -5.39
N ALA A 84 24.53 6.93 -4.48
CA ALA A 84 25.43 7.96 -3.96
C ALA A 84 26.60 7.35 -3.17
N ALA A 85 26.37 6.29 -2.39
CA ALA A 85 27.41 5.57 -1.69
C ALA A 85 28.40 4.90 -2.66
N ALA A 86 27.90 4.28 -3.73
CA ALA A 86 28.73 3.69 -4.77
C ALA A 86 29.60 4.74 -5.48
N GLN A 87 28.99 5.86 -5.89
CA GLN A 87 29.72 6.99 -6.50
C GLN A 87 30.77 7.58 -5.57
N ALA A 88 30.47 7.72 -4.27
CA ALA A 88 31.44 8.19 -3.29
C ALA A 88 32.64 7.25 -3.14
N LEU A 89 32.45 5.93 -3.24
CA LEU A 89 33.54 4.96 -3.23
C LEU A 89 34.41 5.03 -4.49
N GLU A 90 33.80 5.21 -5.67
CA GLU A 90 34.54 5.43 -6.93
C GLU A 90 35.37 6.71 -6.89
N LEU A 91 34.79 7.79 -6.37
CA LEU A 91 35.50 9.06 -6.16
C LEU A 91 36.61 8.94 -5.11
N ALA A 92 36.40 8.14 -4.05
CA ALA A 92 37.42 7.88 -3.05
C ALA A 92 38.64 7.16 -3.65
N ALA A 93 38.41 6.15 -4.48
CA ALA A 93 39.48 5.44 -5.19
C ALA A 93 40.26 6.39 -6.13
N THR A 94 39.54 7.28 -6.82
CA THR A 94 40.15 8.31 -7.69
C THR A 94 40.99 9.30 -6.88
N ALA A 95 40.46 9.80 -5.76
CA ALA A 95 41.17 10.72 -4.87
C ALA A 95 42.44 10.07 -4.28
N GLU A 96 42.38 8.79 -3.92
CA GLU A 96 43.53 8.03 -3.44
C GLU A 96 44.61 7.86 -4.52
N ALA A 97 44.22 7.54 -5.76
CA ALA A 97 45.15 7.46 -6.88
C ALA A 97 45.87 8.79 -7.18
N GLN A 98 45.26 9.92 -6.80
CA GLN A 98 45.81 11.26 -6.91
C GLN A 98 46.58 11.72 -5.66
N GLY A 99 46.73 10.87 -4.64
CA GLY A 99 47.42 11.19 -3.39
C GLY A 99 46.61 12.03 -2.39
N ALA A 100 45.33 12.28 -2.66
CA ALA A 100 44.42 13.05 -1.80
C ALA A 100 43.76 12.16 -0.72
N HIS A 101 44.57 11.50 0.11
CA HIS A 101 44.11 10.48 1.06
C HIS A 101 43.05 10.97 2.06
N HIS A 102 43.12 12.22 2.53
CA HIS A 102 42.11 12.79 3.44
C HIS A 102 40.72 12.90 2.78
N VAL A 103 40.69 13.24 1.49
CA VAL A 103 39.44 13.33 0.71
C VAL A 103 38.88 11.93 0.47
N ALA A 104 39.75 10.97 0.11
CA ALA A 104 39.35 9.57 -0.04
C ALA A 104 38.74 8.99 1.24
N GLU A 105 39.33 9.26 2.41
CA GLU A 105 38.79 8.79 3.69
C GLU A 105 37.45 9.44 4.02
N SER A 106 37.32 10.76 3.82
CA SER A 106 36.06 11.48 4.04
C SER A 106 34.93 10.92 3.17
N LEU A 107 35.22 10.59 1.91
CA LEU A 107 34.27 9.98 0.98
C LEU A 107 33.86 8.56 1.41
N ARG A 108 34.80 7.75 1.92
CA ARG A 108 34.49 6.40 2.44
C ARG A 108 33.61 6.45 3.68
N VAL A 109 33.86 7.40 4.60
CA VAL A 109 33.02 7.61 5.79
C VAL A 109 31.59 7.97 5.36
N ALA A 110 31.45 8.97 4.48
CA ALA A 110 30.15 9.38 3.95
C ALA A 110 29.42 8.23 3.22
N ALA A 111 30.15 7.42 2.43
CA ALA A 111 29.58 6.26 1.75
C ALA A 111 29.06 5.20 2.74
N ARG A 112 29.82 4.90 3.81
CA ARG A 112 29.39 3.97 4.86
C ARG A 112 28.15 4.48 5.59
N GLU A 113 28.10 5.76 5.93
CA GLU A 113 26.93 6.35 6.57
C GLU A 113 25.69 6.32 5.67
N ALA A 114 25.84 6.60 4.38
CA ALA A 114 24.75 6.55 3.41
C ALA A 114 24.25 5.11 3.22
N ALA A 115 25.16 4.13 3.08
CA ALA A 115 24.81 2.72 2.98
C ALA A 115 24.08 2.21 4.23
N ALA A 116 24.60 2.49 5.42
CA ALA A 116 23.95 2.07 6.67
C ALA A 116 22.53 2.64 6.84
N LYS A 117 22.31 3.89 6.39
CA LYS A 117 20.97 4.49 6.37
C LYS A 117 20.07 3.86 5.32
N ALA A 118 20.60 3.54 4.14
CA ALA A 118 19.84 2.83 3.10
C ALA A 118 19.39 1.46 3.60
N ASP A 119 20.28 0.68 4.23
CA ASP A 119 19.97 -0.62 4.81
C ASP A 119 18.90 -0.53 5.91
N THR A 120 18.95 0.53 6.73
CA THR A 120 17.93 0.79 7.77
C THR A 120 16.55 1.04 7.15
N VAL A 121 16.50 1.82 6.06
CA VAL A 121 15.26 2.11 5.33
C VAL A 121 14.71 0.83 4.68
N ASP A 122 15.58 0.02 4.07
CA ASP A 122 15.20 -1.27 3.47
C ASP A 122 14.57 -2.21 4.51
N GLY A 123 15.24 -2.38 5.65
CA GLY A 123 14.74 -3.21 6.74
C GLY A 123 13.39 -2.73 7.29
N ALA A 124 13.18 -1.41 7.38
CA ALA A 124 11.91 -0.84 7.81
C ALA A 124 10.78 -1.09 6.80
N VAL A 125 11.05 -0.96 5.50
CA VAL A 125 10.09 -1.24 4.42
C VAL A 125 9.70 -2.71 4.41
N LEU A 126 10.68 -3.63 4.50
CA LEU A 126 10.43 -5.07 4.54
C LEU A 126 9.62 -5.47 5.79
N ALA A 127 9.93 -4.91 6.95
CA ALA A 127 9.18 -5.16 8.17
C ALA A 127 7.73 -4.66 8.08
N PHE A 128 7.52 -3.49 7.48
CA PHE A 128 6.19 -2.95 7.24
C PHE A 128 5.37 -3.83 6.28
N GLU A 129 5.98 -4.31 5.20
CA GLU A 129 5.34 -5.22 4.25
C GLU A 129 4.93 -6.54 4.89
N ALA A 130 5.82 -7.14 5.70
CA ALA A 130 5.52 -8.35 6.44
C ALA A 130 4.35 -8.15 7.43
N ALA A 131 4.38 -7.07 8.21
CA ALA A 131 3.31 -6.76 9.15
C ALA A 131 1.96 -6.49 8.45
N SER A 132 2.00 -5.84 7.28
CA SER A 132 0.80 -5.57 6.48
C SER A 132 0.19 -6.86 5.91
N ALA A 133 1.03 -7.79 5.44
CA ALA A 133 0.57 -9.10 4.99
C ALA A 133 -0.07 -9.91 6.14
N GLU A 134 0.58 -9.95 7.32
CA GLU A 134 0.04 -10.63 8.51
C GLU A 134 -1.30 -10.03 8.98
N ALA A 135 -1.42 -8.69 8.93
CA ALA A 135 -2.66 -8.00 9.24
C ALA A 135 -3.78 -8.32 8.22
N GLY A 136 -3.41 -8.43 6.93
CA GLY A 136 -4.31 -8.89 5.86
C GLY A 136 -4.85 -10.29 6.14
N ASP A 137 -3.96 -11.25 6.39
CA ASP A 137 -4.30 -12.63 6.75
C ASP A 137 -5.21 -12.70 7.98
N ALA A 138 -4.91 -11.93 9.02
CA ALA A 138 -5.71 -11.88 10.24
C ALA A 138 -7.12 -11.32 9.97
N THR A 139 -7.22 -10.31 9.10
CA THR A 139 -8.48 -9.69 8.70
C THR A 139 -9.33 -10.66 7.88
N GLU A 140 -8.74 -11.39 6.93
CA GLU A 140 -9.43 -12.42 6.15
C GLU A 140 -9.95 -13.55 7.05
N ARG A 141 -9.12 -14.03 7.99
CA ARG A 141 -9.54 -15.05 8.97
C ARG A 141 -10.71 -14.55 9.81
N LEU A 142 -10.65 -13.31 10.28
CA LEU A 142 -11.73 -12.71 11.06
C LEU A 142 -13.02 -12.58 10.24
N ALA A 143 -12.93 -12.13 8.98
CA ALA A 143 -14.06 -12.01 8.07
C ALA A 143 -14.70 -13.39 7.79
N HIS A 144 -13.88 -14.41 7.56
CA HIS A 144 -14.33 -15.79 7.36
C HIS A 144 -15.07 -16.33 8.59
N LEU A 145 -14.46 -16.25 9.78
CA LEU A 145 -15.07 -16.71 11.03
C LEU A 145 -16.38 -15.96 11.35
N THR A 146 -16.42 -14.66 11.08
CA THR A 146 -17.63 -13.85 11.27
C THR A 146 -18.73 -14.28 10.29
N GLY A 147 -18.38 -14.54 9.03
CA GLY A 147 -19.29 -15.05 8.01
C GLY A 147 -19.87 -16.42 8.38
N GLU A 148 -19.03 -17.37 8.78
CA GLU A 148 -19.46 -18.69 9.23
C GLU A 148 -20.38 -18.62 10.47
N THR A 149 -20.04 -17.74 11.41
CA THR A 149 -20.83 -17.55 12.64
C THR A 149 -22.21 -16.96 12.32
N LYS A 150 -22.29 -15.96 11.44
CA LYS A 150 -23.56 -15.41 10.95
C LYS A 150 -24.42 -16.47 10.25
N VAL A 151 -23.81 -17.32 9.42
CA VAL A 151 -24.52 -18.42 8.75
C VAL A 151 -25.04 -19.45 9.75
N LYS A 152 -24.26 -19.80 10.78
CA LYS A 152 -24.68 -20.75 11.83
C LYS A 152 -25.80 -20.19 12.71
N LEU A 153 -25.73 -18.92 13.08
CA LEU A 153 -26.78 -18.23 13.86
C LEU A 153 -28.11 -18.18 13.09
N ASN A 154 -28.07 -17.80 11.81
CA ASN A 154 -29.28 -17.77 10.96
C ASN A 154 -29.88 -19.16 10.69
N ARG A 155 -29.09 -20.24 10.80
CA ARG A 155 -29.58 -21.63 10.71
C ARG A 155 -30.12 -22.17 12.05
N GLY A 156 -29.69 -21.61 13.18
CA GLY A 156 -30.13 -22.01 14.53
C GLY A 156 -31.55 -21.56 14.86
N ASP A 157 -32.01 -20.44 14.32
CA ASP A 157 -33.36 -19.90 14.57
C ASP A 157 -34.50 -20.67 13.84
N GLY A 158 -34.17 -21.62 12.96
CA GLY A 158 -35.15 -22.44 12.23
C GLY A 158 -35.57 -23.74 12.91
N SER A 159 -34.97 -24.14 14.04
CA SER A 159 -35.15 -25.48 14.64
C SER A 159 -35.73 -25.48 16.07
N ALA A 160 -36.26 -24.35 16.55
CA ALA A 160 -36.82 -24.24 17.91
C ALA A 160 -38.35 -24.04 17.97
N LEU A 161 -39.07 -24.30 16.87
CA LEU A 161 -40.54 -24.22 16.80
C LEU A 161 -41.12 -25.47 16.11
N ALA A 162 -40.93 -26.62 16.74
CA ALA A 162 -41.72 -27.82 16.47
C ALA A 162 -41.72 -28.71 17.72
N THR A 163 -42.54 -28.35 18.71
CA THR A 163 -43.09 -29.30 19.68
C THR A 163 -44.42 -28.77 20.19
#